data_AF-A0A8S0S4B4-F1
#
_entry.id   AF-A0A8S0S4B4-F1
#
_cell.length_a   1.000
_cell.length_b   1.000
_cell.length_c   1.000
_cell.angle_alpha   90.00
_cell.angle_beta   90.00
_cell.angle_gamma   90.00
#
_symmetry.space_group_name_H-M   'P 1'
#
loop_
_entity.id
_entity.type
_entity.pdbx_description
1 polymer ?
#
loop_
_entity_poly.entity_id
_entity_poly.type
_entity_poly.pdbx_seq_one_letter_code
_entity_poly.pdbx_strand_id
1 'polypeptide(L)'
;MQKYTENIIDMVKKKKLFADQGGPIIMAQIENEYTNVQLSYREAGKMHIKWAADKVIATYNGIPLVMCKQKDAPDSVISTCNGRECGDTFTDPNGPNKPSLWTENWTAQYRVFGDPPSQRSAEDISFSIAHFFAKNGTMNNYYMVW
;
A
#
# COMPACT_ATOMS: atom_id res chain seq x y z
N MET A 1 8.98 -9.20 -13.42
CA MET A 1 8.95 -8.26 -12.28
C MET A 1 10.25 -7.47 -12.18
N GLN A 2 11.36 -8.05 -11.70
CA GLN A 2 12.63 -7.35 -11.43
C GLN A 2 13.05 -6.34 -12.51
N LYS A 3 13.28 -6.78 -13.75
CA LYS A 3 13.72 -5.90 -14.86
C LYS A 3 12.81 -4.69 -15.07
N TYR A 4 11.49 -4.88 -14.95
CA TYR A 4 10.54 -3.78 -15.10
C TYR A 4 10.63 -2.80 -13.92
N THR A 5 10.65 -3.33 -12.70
CA THR A 5 10.80 -2.53 -11.47
C THR A 5 12.08 -1.70 -11.49
N GLU A 6 13.22 -2.30 -11.84
CA GLU A 6 14.51 -1.60 -11.97
C GLU A 6 14.46 -0.50 -13.02
N ASN A 7 13.85 -0.78 -14.19
CA ASN A 7 13.69 0.23 -15.24
C ASN A 7 12.83 1.42 -14.79
N ILE A 8 11.73 1.19 -14.06
CA ILE A 8 10.89 2.26 -13.53
C ILE A 8 11.66 3.08 -12.50
N ILE A 9 12.35 2.43 -11.55
CA ILE A 9 13.17 3.11 -10.55
C ILE A 9 14.23 3.98 -11.22
N ASP A 10 14.96 3.44 -12.20
CA ASP A 10 15.99 4.17 -12.94
C ASP A 10 15.41 5.39 -13.69
N MET A 11 14.27 5.22 -14.37
CA MET A 11 13.60 6.32 -15.07
C MET A 11 13.18 7.44 -14.10
N VAL A 12 12.54 7.08 -12.99
CA VAL A 12 12.08 8.02 -11.94
C VAL A 12 13.27 8.74 -11.30
N LYS A 13 14.34 8.00 -10.99
CA LYS A 13 15.59 8.52 -10.42
C LYS A 13 16.29 9.50 -11.36
N LYS A 14 16.39 9.17 -12.65
CA LYS A 14 17.00 10.04 -13.69
C LYS A 14 16.24 11.36 -13.84
N LYS A 15 14.93 11.35 -13.62
CA LYS A 15 14.07 12.55 -13.65
C LYS A 15 14.00 13.29 -12.31
N LYS A 16 14.73 12.84 -11.28
CA LYS A 16 14.76 13.44 -9.93
C LYS A 16 13.37 13.56 -9.31
N LEU A 17 12.54 12.53 -9.48
CA LEU A 17 11.15 12.57 -9.03
C LEU A 17 10.95 12.02 -7.61
N PHE A 18 11.96 11.39 -7.01
CA PHE A 18 11.90 10.98 -5.61
C PHE A 18 12.09 12.15 -4.65
N ALA A 19 11.43 12.09 -3.49
CA ALA A 19 11.42 13.18 -2.52
C ALA A 19 12.81 13.57 -2.00
N ASP A 20 13.70 12.60 -1.78
CA ASP A 20 15.11 12.84 -1.40
C ASP A 20 15.94 13.48 -2.54
N GLN A 21 15.41 13.49 -3.76
CA GLN A 21 15.96 14.23 -4.91
C GLN A 21 15.26 15.58 -5.13
N GLY A 22 14.32 15.98 -4.25
CA GLY A 22 13.49 17.18 -4.38
C GLY A 22 12.23 17.00 -5.23
N GLY A 23 11.87 15.77 -5.59
CA GLY A 23 10.69 15.45 -6.38
C GLY A 23 9.43 15.13 -5.55
N PRO A 24 8.30 14.82 -6.20
CA PRO A 24 7.02 14.62 -5.52
C PRO A 24 6.77 13.21 -4.96
N ILE A 25 7.56 12.20 -5.32
CA ILE A 25 7.31 10.81 -4.93
C ILE A 25 7.87 10.56 -3.53
N ILE A 26 6.98 10.48 -2.54
CA ILE A 26 7.33 10.35 -1.10
C ILE A 26 7.40 8.90 -0.60
N MET A 27 6.82 7.95 -1.32
CA MET A 27 6.83 6.51 -1.00
C MET A 27 6.52 5.70 -2.25
N ALA A 28 6.88 4.43 -2.24
CA ALA A 28 6.58 3.50 -3.33
C ALA A 28 6.02 2.19 -2.77
N GLN A 29 5.20 1.49 -3.55
CA GLN A 29 4.68 0.17 -3.22
C GLN A 29 5.33 -0.89 -4.10
N ILE A 30 5.64 -2.05 -3.52
CA ILE A 30 5.99 -3.26 -4.25
C ILE A 30 4.97 -4.36 -3.91
N GLU A 31 4.60 -5.17 -4.91
CA GLU A 31 3.45 -6.09 -4.82
C GLU A 31 2.11 -5.39 -4.50
N ASN A 32 1.01 -6.16 -4.51
CA ASN A 32 -0.31 -5.65 -4.17
C ASN A 32 -1.21 -6.73 -3.56
N GLU A 33 -1.62 -6.55 -2.31
CA GLU A 33 -2.49 -7.47 -1.55
C GLU A 33 -2.07 -8.95 -1.60
N TYR A 34 -0.77 -9.20 -1.67
CA TYR A 34 -0.25 -10.54 -1.98
C TYR A 34 -0.56 -11.57 -0.89
N THR A 35 -0.80 -11.17 0.37
CA THR A 35 -1.30 -12.08 1.41
C THR A 35 -2.53 -12.88 0.96
N ASN A 36 -3.40 -12.30 0.11
CA ASN A 36 -4.60 -12.99 -0.40
C ASN A 36 -4.27 -14.22 -1.25
N VAL A 37 -3.11 -14.26 -1.90
CA VAL A 37 -2.68 -15.37 -2.77
C VAL A 37 -1.50 -16.15 -2.20
N GLN A 38 -0.77 -15.58 -1.25
CA GLN A 38 0.47 -16.11 -0.70
C GLN A 38 0.34 -17.55 -0.17
N LEU A 39 -0.78 -17.87 0.49
CA LEU A 39 -1.01 -19.19 1.06
C LEU A 39 -0.98 -20.32 0.01
N SER A 40 -1.43 -20.04 -1.21
CA SER A 40 -1.40 -20.99 -2.32
C SER A 40 0.03 -21.38 -2.71
N TYR A 41 1.01 -20.51 -2.43
CA TYR A 41 2.42 -20.72 -2.71
C TYR A 41 3.24 -21.16 -1.49
N ARG A 42 2.61 -21.25 -0.29
CA ARG A 42 3.25 -21.70 0.96
C ARG A 42 4.56 -20.94 1.23
N GLU A 43 5.64 -21.65 1.54
CA GLU A 43 6.95 -21.05 1.81
C GLU A 43 7.52 -20.29 0.61
N ALA A 44 7.25 -20.71 -0.63
CA ALA A 44 7.67 -19.97 -1.81
C ALA A 44 7.01 -18.59 -1.88
N GLY A 45 5.77 -18.45 -1.38
CA GLY A 45 5.08 -17.16 -1.27
C GLY A 45 5.77 -16.22 -0.29
N LYS A 46 6.21 -16.72 0.88
CA LYS A 46 6.98 -15.93 1.85
C LYS A 46 8.34 -15.51 1.30
N MET A 47 9.04 -16.46 0.65
CA MET A 47 10.34 -16.18 0.00
C MET A 47 10.21 -15.12 -1.09
N HIS A 48 9.12 -15.15 -1.88
CA HIS A 48 8.85 -14.16 -2.91
C HIS A 48 8.68 -12.76 -2.34
N ILE A 49 7.91 -12.59 -1.25
CA ILE A 49 7.72 -11.27 -0.62
C ILE A 49 9.02 -10.68 -0.11
N LYS A 50 9.85 -11.50 0.55
CA LYS A 50 11.17 -11.06 0.99
C LYS A 50 12.05 -10.66 -0.20
N TRP A 51 12.10 -11.51 -1.23
CA TRP A 51 12.86 -11.23 -2.46
C TRP A 51 12.39 -9.93 -3.14
N ALA A 52 11.09 -9.71 -3.25
CA ALA A 52 10.51 -8.52 -3.89
C ALA A 52 10.93 -7.23 -3.16
N ALA A 53 10.85 -7.22 -1.82
CA ALA A 53 11.30 -6.10 -1.00
C ALA A 53 12.81 -5.87 -1.16
N ASP A 54 13.62 -6.91 -1.00
CA ASP A 54 15.08 -6.83 -1.08
C ASP A 54 15.54 -6.30 -2.45
N LYS A 55 14.86 -6.68 -3.54
CA LYS A 55 15.16 -6.18 -4.88
C LYS A 55 14.94 -4.68 -5.02
N VAL A 56 13.84 -4.15 -4.50
CA VAL A 56 13.56 -2.70 -4.56
C VAL A 56 14.57 -1.94 -3.69
N ILE A 57 14.76 -2.37 -2.45
CA ILE A 57 15.66 -1.70 -1.48
C ILE A 57 17.11 -1.69 -1.98
N ALA A 58 17.59 -2.81 -2.57
CA ALA A 58 18.92 -2.88 -3.15
C ALA A 58 19.11 -1.94 -4.35
N THR A 59 18.03 -1.62 -5.06
CA THR A 59 18.06 -0.71 -6.22
C THR A 59 17.94 0.75 -5.77
N TYR A 60 17.05 1.03 -4.81
CA TYR A 60 16.79 2.36 -4.28
C TYR A 60 16.16 2.34 -2.89
N ASN A 61 16.72 3.12 -1.97
CA ASN A 61 16.28 3.26 -0.58
C ASN A 61 16.23 4.75 -0.16
N GLY A 62 15.91 5.64 -1.10
CA GLY A 62 15.80 7.08 -0.82
C GLY A 62 14.47 7.48 -0.15
N ILE A 63 13.45 6.64 -0.28
CA ILE A 63 12.09 6.86 0.23
C ILE A 63 11.53 5.58 0.86
N PRO A 64 10.53 5.68 1.76
CA PRO A 64 9.86 4.51 2.32
C PRO A 64 9.24 3.58 1.27
N LEU A 65 9.39 2.28 1.50
CA LEU A 65 8.74 1.21 0.76
C LEU A 65 7.54 0.68 1.55
N VAL A 66 6.41 0.48 0.87
CA VAL A 66 5.18 -0.04 1.47
C VAL A 66 4.71 -1.33 0.77
N MET A 67 3.90 -2.12 1.47
CA MET A 67 3.15 -3.25 0.93
C MET A 67 1.73 -3.22 1.49
N CYS A 68 0.70 -3.20 0.63
CA CYS A 68 -0.70 -3.24 1.07
C CYS A 68 -1.16 -4.67 1.34
N LYS A 69 -1.94 -4.85 2.42
CA LYS A 69 -2.37 -6.16 2.95
C LYS A 69 -1.27 -7.20 2.92
N GLN A 70 -0.15 -6.90 3.57
CA GLN A 70 0.97 -7.82 3.68
C GLN A 70 1.32 -8.07 5.15
N LYS A 71 0.85 -9.20 5.69
CA LYS A 71 0.96 -9.52 7.13
C LYS A 71 2.41 -9.72 7.58
N ASP A 72 3.22 -10.35 6.74
CA ASP A 72 4.63 -10.66 6.97
C ASP A 72 5.55 -9.78 6.09
N ALA A 73 5.16 -8.52 5.85
CA ALA A 73 6.02 -7.55 5.20
C ALA A 73 7.35 -7.42 5.98
N PRO A 74 8.52 -7.43 5.31
CA PRO A 74 9.82 -7.32 5.98
C PRO A 74 9.94 -6.06 6.85
N ASP A 75 10.84 -6.07 7.84
CA ASP A 75 11.00 -4.96 8.79
C ASP A 75 11.31 -3.62 8.12
N SER A 76 12.03 -3.63 7.00
CA SER A 76 12.33 -2.46 6.17
C SER A 76 11.16 -1.91 5.36
N VAL A 77 10.00 -2.59 5.40
CA VAL A 77 8.79 -2.27 4.63
C VAL A 77 7.62 -1.98 5.58
N ILE A 78 6.86 -0.93 5.27
CA ILE A 78 5.66 -0.57 6.03
C ILE A 78 4.47 -1.36 5.49
N SER A 79 3.85 -2.18 6.34
CA SER A 79 2.58 -2.83 6.01
C SER A 79 1.43 -1.82 6.09
N THR A 80 0.50 -1.88 5.14
CA THR A 80 -0.58 -0.90 5.00
C THR A 80 -1.93 -1.57 4.82
N CYS A 81 -3.00 -0.83 5.11
CA CYS A 81 -4.36 -1.32 5.05
C CYS A 81 -5.11 -0.90 3.77
N ASN A 82 -5.94 -1.82 3.28
CA ASN A 82 -6.94 -1.58 2.25
C ASN A 82 -8.30 -2.04 2.76
N GLY A 83 -9.36 -1.28 2.44
CA GLY A 83 -10.71 -1.63 2.84
C GLY A 83 -11.62 -0.40 2.98
N ARG A 84 -12.81 -0.63 3.55
CA ARG A 84 -13.74 0.46 3.90
C ARG A 84 -13.53 1.01 5.30
N GLU A 85 -13.08 0.18 6.25
CA GLU A 85 -13.04 0.51 7.68
C GLU A 85 -11.70 0.14 8.32
N CYS A 86 -10.59 0.67 7.79
CA CYS A 86 -9.26 0.36 8.35
C CYS A 86 -9.09 0.80 9.80
N GLY A 87 -9.89 1.75 10.30
CA GLY A 87 -9.92 2.07 11.73
C GLY A 87 -10.34 0.89 12.63
N ASP A 88 -11.07 -0.08 12.10
CA ASP A 88 -11.47 -1.29 12.83
C ASP A 88 -10.72 -2.53 12.38
N THR A 89 -10.39 -2.64 11.09
CA THR A 89 -9.79 -3.85 10.53
C THR A 89 -8.26 -3.87 10.56
N PHE A 90 -7.60 -2.71 10.70
CA PHE A 90 -6.14 -2.64 10.75
C PHE A 90 -5.65 -2.61 12.19
N THR A 91 -4.99 -3.69 12.60
CA THR A 91 -4.59 -3.89 14.00
C THR A 91 -3.23 -3.28 14.33
N ASP A 92 -2.25 -3.34 13.43
CA ASP A 92 -0.88 -2.83 13.68
C ASP A 92 -0.08 -2.71 12.37
N PRO A 93 0.64 -1.60 12.11
CA PRO A 93 1.64 -1.51 11.05
C PRO A 93 2.91 -2.31 11.37
N ASN A 94 2.88 -3.65 11.30
CA ASN A 94 4.04 -4.57 11.39
C ASN A 94 5.27 -4.09 12.22
N GLY A 95 5.04 -3.46 13.38
CA GLY A 95 6.07 -2.91 14.27
C GLY A 95 5.73 -1.53 14.87
N PRO A 96 6.15 -1.26 16.13
CA PRO A 96 5.75 -0.06 16.88
C PRO A 96 6.34 1.25 16.36
N ASN A 97 7.36 1.20 15.52
CA ASN A 97 8.04 2.37 14.96
C ASN A 97 7.58 2.70 13.53
N LYS A 98 6.46 2.13 13.09
CA LYS A 98 5.93 2.33 11.75
C LYS A 98 4.59 3.06 11.80
N PRO A 99 4.32 3.95 10.83
CA PRO A 99 3.07 4.68 10.77
C PRO A 99 1.91 3.79 10.30
N SER A 100 0.69 4.07 10.77
CA SER A 100 -0.53 3.46 10.27
C SER A 100 -0.98 4.14 8.98
N LEU A 101 -0.84 3.43 7.85
CA LEU A 101 -1.20 3.95 6.52
C LEU A 101 -2.37 3.17 5.92
N TRP A 102 -3.34 3.90 5.37
CA TRP A 102 -4.49 3.37 4.65
C TRP A 102 -4.35 3.69 3.17
N THR A 103 -3.82 2.74 2.41
CA THR A 103 -3.44 2.88 0.99
C THR A 103 -4.61 2.76 0.04
N GLU A 104 -5.68 2.05 0.39
CA GLU A 104 -6.93 2.04 -0.40
C GLU A 104 -8.18 2.16 0.47
N ASN A 105 -8.71 3.38 0.56
CA ASN A 105 -10.03 3.66 1.09
C ASN A 105 -11.08 3.53 -0.01
N TRP A 106 -11.77 2.40 -0.05
CA TRP A 106 -12.69 2.09 -1.14
C TRP A 106 -13.89 3.04 -1.16
N THR A 107 -13.91 3.97 -2.10
CA THR A 107 -14.98 5.00 -2.25
C THR A 107 -16.18 4.47 -3.02
N ALA A 108 -16.01 3.41 -3.80
CA ALA A 108 -17.05 2.69 -4.50
C ALA A 108 -16.57 1.26 -4.79
N GLN A 109 -17.48 0.40 -5.25
CA GLN A 109 -17.11 -0.86 -5.87
C GLN A 109 -17.03 -0.69 -7.38
N TYR A 110 -16.03 -1.29 -8.02
CA TYR A 110 -16.03 -1.41 -9.47
C TYR A 110 -17.28 -2.18 -9.91
N ARG A 111 -17.77 -1.85 -11.11
CA ARG A 111 -18.99 -2.45 -11.65
C ARG A 111 -18.63 -3.31 -12.85
N VAL A 112 -19.31 -4.44 -12.98
CA VAL A 112 -19.34 -5.24 -14.21
C VAL A 112 -20.65 -5.02 -14.97
N PHE A 113 -20.73 -5.52 -16.20
CA PHE A 113 -21.94 -5.41 -17.00
C PHE A 113 -23.14 -6.06 -16.29
N GLY A 114 -24.18 -5.27 -16.08
CA GLY A 114 -25.41 -5.68 -15.38
C GLY A 114 -25.50 -5.23 -13.92
N ASP A 115 -24.42 -4.75 -13.31
CA ASP A 115 -24.45 -4.31 -11.91
C ASP A 115 -25.25 -3.01 -11.71
N PRO A 116 -25.96 -2.87 -10.57
CA PRO A 116 -26.52 -1.59 -10.18
C PRO A 116 -25.40 -0.57 -9.88
N PRO A 117 -25.72 0.74 -9.79
CA PRO A 117 -24.78 1.74 -9.31
C PRO A 117 -24.22 1.36 -7.93
N SER A 118 -22.89 1.28 -7.80
CA SER A 118 -22.24 1.16 -6.50
C SER A 118 -21.97 2.55 -5.95
N GLN A 119 -22.56 2.86 -4.80
CA GLN A 119 -22.36 4.13 -4.11
C GLN A 119 -21.98 3.87 -2.65
N ARG A 120 -20.99 4.63 -2.17
CA ARG A 120 -20.69 4.80 -0.75
C ARG A 120 -20.93 6.26 -0.44
N SER A 121 -21.68 6.55 0.63
CA SER A 121 -22.06 7.93 0.93
C SER A 121 -20.85 8.74 1.42
N ALA A 122 -20.89 10.06 1.20
CA ALA A 122 -19.81 10.94 1.66
C ALA A 122 -19.72 10.96 3.20
N GLU A 123 -20.84 10.78 3.89
CA GLU A 123 -20.94 10.69 5.35
C GLU A 123 -20.22 9.43 5.86
N ASP A 124 -20.47 8.27 5.24
CA ASP A 124 -19.81 7.01 5.57
C ASP A 124 -18.30 7.08 5.34
N ILE A 125 -17.88 7.63 4.20
CA ILE A 125 -16.45 7.84 3.90
C ILE A 125 -15.82 8.77 4.94
N SER A 126 -16.46 9.91 5.23
CA SER A 126 -15.94 10.89 6.19
C SER A 126 -15.83 10.32 7.60
N PHE A 127 -16.83 9.54 8.04
CA PHE A 127 -16.81 8.85 9.33
C PHE A 127 -15.66 7.85 9.41
N SER A 128 -15.51 6.97 8.42
CA SER A 128 -14.46 5.94 8.40
C SER A 128 -13.05 6.55 8.47
N ILE A 129 -12.84 7.69 7.79
CA ILE A 129 -11.58 8.44 7.82
C ILE A 129 -11.34 9.05 9.20
N ALA A 130 -12.33 9.76 9.75
CA ALA A 130 -12.21 10.36 11.08
C ALA A 130 -11.91 9.30 12.15
N HIS A 131 -12.58 8.15 12.06
CA HIS A 131 -12.36 7.00 12.95
C HIS A 131 -10.94 6.43 12.82
N PHE A 132 -10.41 6.30 11.60
CA PHE A 132 -9.03 5.86 11.38
C PHE A 132 -8.01 6.83 11.98
N PHE A 133 -8.17 8.14 11.75
CA PHE A 133 -7.27 9.15 12.33
C PHE A 133 -7.38 9.24 13.86
N ALA A 134 -8.58 9.03 14.43
CA ALA A 134 -8.77 8.96 15.88
C ALA A 134 -8.05 7.78 16.54
N LYS A 135 -7.68 6.75 15.75
CA LYS A 135 -6.93 5.55 16.19
C LYS A 135 -5.48 5.55 15.70
N ASN A 136 -4.83 6.72 15.71
CA ASN A 136 -3.42 6.91 15.30
C ASN A 136 -3.14 6.65 13.80
N GLY A 137 -4.16 6.65 12.94
CA GLY A 137 -3.94 6.72 11.50
C GLY A 137 -3.18 7.98 11.10
N THR A 138 -2.27 7.89 10.13
CA THR A 138 -1.44 9.04 9.70
C THR A 138 -1.53 9.35 8.21
N MET A 139 -2.13 8.47 7.41
CA MET A 139 -2.33 8.67 5.98
C MET A 139 -3.58 7.91 5.52
N ASN A 140 -4.40 8.57 4.70
CA ASN A 140 -5.51 7.96 3.99
C ASN A 140 -5.40 8.29 2.50
N ASN A 141 -5.64 7.30 1.64
CA ASN A 141 -5.73 7.46 0.20
C ASN A 141 -7.08 6.93 -0.30
N TYR A 142 -7.87 7.81 -0.93
CA TYR A 142 -9.13 7.46 -1.57
C TYR A 142 -8.89 6.57 -2.81
N TYR A 143 -9.53 5.41 -2.84
CA TYR A 143 -9.51 4.48 -3.97
C TYR A 143 -10.95 4.28 -4.46
N MET A 144 -11.47 5.04 -5.42
CA MET A 144 -10.80 6.02 -6.30
C MET A 144 -11.26 7.45 -6.04
N VAL A 145 -10.39 8.42 -6.35
CA VAL A 145 -10.75 9.85 -6.43
C VAL A 145 -11.40 10.17 -7.78
N TRP A 146 -10.93 9.54 -8.86
CA TRP A 146 -11.34 9.76 -10.24
C TRP A 146 -11.56 8.41 -10.95
#